data_AF-A0A8J3J838-F1
#
_entry.id   AF-A0A8J3J838-F1
#
_cell.length_a   1.000
_cell.length_b   1.000
_cell.length_c   1.000
_cell.angle_alpha   90.00
_cell.angle_beta   90.00
_cell.angle_gamma   90.00
#
_symmetry.space_group_name_H-M   'P 1'
#
loop_
_entity.id
_entity.type
_entity.pdbx_description
1 polymer ?
#
loop_
_entity_poly.entity_id
_entity_poly.type
_entity_poly.pdbx_seq_one_letter_code
_entity_poly.pdbx_strand_id
1 'polypeptide(L)'
;MDQISPRIRTTLQDYALEGDPAGIARLGTVVAAGNKPWFADEFAQTLRAGLFTAQWWGTTLYDDDWTEAQADDLDEDLREIWGAVAPGRAYPLDAPGG
;
A
#
# COMPACT_ATOMS: atom_id res chain seq x y z
N MET A 1 -8.41 2.82 15.46
CA MET A 1 -8.34 3.55 14.18
C MET A 1 -8.98 2.63 13.17
N ASP A 2 -10.19 2.97 12.71
CA ASP A 2 -11.01 2.08 11.88
C ASP A 2 -11.06 2.57 10.43
N GLN A 3 -10.08 3.37 10.01
CA GLN A 3 -10.03 3.97 8.68
C GLN A 3 -8.59 4.17 8.23
N ILE A 4 -8.36 4.08 6.92
CA ILE A 4 -7.06 4.38 6.30
C ILE A 4 -6.73 5.86 6.53
N SER A 5 -5.51 6.11 6.99
CA SER A 5 -4.96 7.44 7.21
C SER A 5 -5.06 8.31 5.94
N PRO A 6 -5.53 9.57 6.02
CA PRO A 6 -5.64 10.44 4.85
C PRO A 6 -4.31 10.61 4.10
N ARG A 7 -3.18 10.66 4.82
CA ARG A 7 -1.86 10.79 4.18
C ARG A 7 -1.41 9.53 3.45
N ILE A 8 -1.80 8.35 3.92
CA ILE A 8 -1.58 7.08 3.20
C ILE A 8 -2.41 7.10 1.92
N ARG A 9 -3.71 7.41 2.02
CA ARG A 9 -4.58 7.54 0.85
C ARG A 9 -4.01 8.48 -0.21
N THR A 10 -3.71 9.72 0.15
CA THR A 10 -3.16 10.70 -0.81
C THR A 10 -1.83 10.24 -1.40
N THR A 11 -0.96 9.64 -0.59
CA THR A 11 0.32 9.14 -1.12
C THR A 11 0.14 7.97 -2.08
N LEU A 12 -0.80 7.06 -1.82
CA LEU A 12 -1.10 5.99 -2.76
C LEU A 12 -1.73 6.54 -4.05
N GLN A 13 -2.61 7.54 -3.97
CA GLN A 13 -3.17 8.20 -5.16
C GLN A 13 -2.11 8.96 -5.97
N ASP A 14 -1.11 9.56 -5.32
CA ASP A 14 -0.04 10.31 -6.00
C ASP A 14 0.96 9.41 -6.74
N TYR A 15 1.13 8.15 -6.29
CA TYR A 15 2.24 7.29 -6.73
C TYR A 15 1.85 5.88 -7.16
N ALA A 16 0.67 5.39 -6.84
CA ALA A 16 0.23 4.02 -7.13
C ALA A 16 -1.15 4.00 -7.78
N LEU A 17 -1.57 5.10 -8.40
CA LEU A 17 -2.79 5.17 -9.18
C LEU A 17 -2.73 4.13 -10.31
N GLU A 18 -3.81 3.37 -10.50
CA GLU A 18 -3.92 2.30 -11.50
C GLU A 18 -2.75 1.27 -11.47
N GLY A 19 -2.04 1.15 -10.34
CA GLY A 19 -0.88 0.27 -10.23
C GLY A 19 0.35 0.75 -11.02
N ASP A 20 0.51 2.07 -11.24
CA ASP A 20 1.64 2.62 -12.01
C ASP A 20 3.01 2.20 -11.41
N PRO A 21 3.77 1.32 -12.09
CA PRO A 21 5.04 0.83 -11.56
C PRO A 21 6.12 1.92 -11.48
N ALA A 22 6.05 2.93 -12.37
CA ALA A 22 6.98 4.06 -12.33
C ALA A 22 6.72 4.95 -11.12
N GLY A 23 5.44 5.19 -10.81
CA GLY A 23 5.00 5.86 -9.60
C GLY A 23 5.42 5.12 -8.33
N ILE A 24 5.23 3.80 -8.27
CA ILE A 24 5.59 2.97 -7.11
C ILE A 24 7.12 3.00 -6.89
N ALA A 25 7.91 2.87 -7.94
CA ALA A 25 9.37 3.00 -7.86
C ALA A 25 9.80 4.40 -7.36
N ARG A 26 9.09 5.45 -7.80
CA ARG A 26 9.32 6.82 -7.34
C ARG A 26 8.96 7.00 -5.87
N LEU A 27 7.89 6.38 -5.38
CA LEU A 27 7.53 6.36 -3.96
C LEU A 27 8.65 5.74 -3.11
N GLY A 28 9.18 4.59 -3.55
CA GLY A 28 10.34 3.97 -2.90
C GLY A 28 11.52 4.93 -2.77
N THR A 29 11.83 5.68 -3.84
CA THR A 29 12.89 6.70 -3.84
C THR A 29 12.59 7.84 -2.85
N VAL A 30 11.34 8.31 -2.78
CA VAL A 30 10.92 9.40 -1.87
C VAL A 30 11.01 8.96 -0.40
N VAL A 31 10.62 7.72 -0.10
CA VAL A 31 10.72 7.13 1.25
C VAL A 31 12.19 6.93 1.65
N ALA A 32 13.01 6.36 0.77
CA ALA A 32 14.45 6.15 1.00
C ALA A 32 15.22 7.46 1.22
N ALA A 33 14.80 8.54 0.56
CA ALA A 33 15.35 9.89 0.77
C ALA A 33 14.90 10.55 2.09
N GLY A 34 14.01 9.93 2.87
CA GLY A 34 13.53 10.46 4.14
C GLY A 34 12.46 11.54 4.02
N ASN A 35 11.86 11.74 2.84
CA ASN A 35 10.80 12.74 2.64
C ASN A 35 9.44 12.27 3.19
N LYS A 36 9.22 10.96 3.24
CA LYS A 36 8.04 10.32 3.85
C LYS A 36 8.48 9.20 4.82
N PRO A 37 9.22 9.51 5.90
CA PRO A 37 9.81 8.51 6.77
C PRO A 37 8.76 7.71 7.56
N TRP A 38 7.53 8.24 7.63
CA TRP A 38 6.38 7.62 8.28
C TRP A 38 5.68 6.55 7.41
N PHE A 39 5.93 6.51 6.10
CA PHE A 39 5.09 5.75 5.17
C PHE A 39 5.12 4.25 5.43
N ALA A 40 6.32 3.64 5.49
CA ALA A 40 6.46 2.20 5.64
C ALA A 40 5.80 1.68 6.93
N ASP A 41 5.97 2.37 8.06
CA ASP A 41 5.43 1.91 9.34
C ASP A 41 3.92 2.11 9.45
N GLU A 42 3.36 3.18 8.88
CA GLU A 42 1.91 3.36 8.82
C GLU A 42 1.24 2.43 7.82
N PHE A 43 1.87 2.20 6.67
CA PHE A 43 1.37 1.26 5.67
C PHE A 43 1.33 -0.15 6.26
N ALA A 44 2.38 -0.58 6.97
CA ALA A 44 2.41 -1.87 7.66
C ALA A 44 1.34 -1.99 8.77
N GLN A 45 1.08 -0.92 9.52
CA GLN A 45 -0.01 -0.91 10.51
C GLN A 45 -1.39 -1.02 9.84
N THR A 46 -1.59 -0.30 8.73
CA THR A 46 -2.84 -0.30 7.96
C THR A 46 -3.10 -1.69 7.35
N LEU A 47 -2.06 -2.35 6.83
CA LEU A 47 -2.09 -3.73 6.36
C LEU A 47 -2.53 -4.69 7.46
N ARG A 48 -1.85 -4.69 8.62
CA ARG A 48 -2.16 -5.60 9.73
C ARG A 48 -3.56 -5.39 10.31
N ALA A 49 -4.07 -4.16 10.23
CA ALA A 49 -5.43 -3.84 10.64
C ALA A 49 -6.48 -4.29 9.62
N GLY A 50 -6.09 -4.84 8.47
CA GLY A 50 -7.00 -5.32 7.42
C GLY A 50 -7.79 -4.19 6.76
N LEU A 51 -7.26 -2.97 6.75
CA LEU A 51 -7.99 -1.79 6.26
C LEU A 51 -7.94 -1.65 4.73
N PHE A 52 -6.94 -2.26 4.08
CA PHE A 52 -6.89 -2.37 2.62
C PHE A 52 -7.82 -3.50 2.19
N THR A 53 -9.05 -3.15 1.83
CA THR A 53 -10.04 -4.06 1.22
C THR A 53 -10.05 -3.90 -0.29
N ALA A 54 -10.44 -4.95 -1.05
CA ALA A 54 -10.54 -4.87 -2.51
C ALA A 54 -11.42 -3.70 -2.96
N GLN A 55 -12.59 -3.54 -2.34
CA GLN A 55 -13.51 -2.43 -2.65
C GLN A 55 -12.88 -1.05 -2.46
N TRP A 56 -12.21 -0.83 -1.31
CA TRP A 56 -11.51 0.43 -1.08
C TRP A 56 -10.41 0.68 -2.11
N TRP A 57 -9.65 -0.37 -2.46
CA TRP A 57 -8.53 -0.28 -3.39
C TRP A 57 -9.01 0.10 -4.80
N GLY A 58 -9.97 -0.65 -5.34
CA GLY A 58 -10.57 -0.39 -6.65
C GLY A 58 -11.15 1.02 -6.74
N THR A 59 -11.99 1.42 -5.77
CA THR A 59 -12.63 2.74 -5.80
C THR A 59 -11.65 3.90 -5.58
N THR A 60 -10.54 3.68 -4.88
CA THR A 60 -9.59 4.75 -4.56
C THR A 60 -8.51 4.91 -5.61
N LEU A 61 -8.04 3.81 -6.20
CA LEU A 61 -6.85 3.80 -7.08
C LEU A 61 -7.16 3.45 -8.53
N TYR A 62 -8.23 2.70 -8.81
CA TYR A 62 -8.60 2.25 -10.16
C TYR A 62 -9.91 2.87 -10.67
N ASP A 63 -10.62 3.62 -9.82
CA ASP A 63 -11.99 4.10 -10.09
C ASP A 63 -12.93 2.96 -10.55
N ASP A 64 -12.75 1.78 -9.94
CA ASP A 64 -13.44 0.54 -10.31
C ASP A 64 -13.99 -0.19 -9.07
N ASP A 65 -15.08 -0.94 -9.25
CA ASP A 65 -15.76 -1.67 -8.17
C ASP A 65 -15.13 -3.06 -8.01
N TRP A 66 -13.91 -3.10 -7.48
CA TRP A 66 -13.24 -4.36 -7.14
C TRP A 66 -14.01 -5.11 -6.05
N THR A 67 -14.17 -6.40 -6.28
CA THR A 67 -14.83 -7.33 -5.38
C THR A 67 -13.81 -8.19 -4.64
N GLU A 68 -14.26 -8.98 -3.66
CA GLU A 68 -13.41 -9.96 -2.98
C GLU A 68 -12.77 -10.99 -3.93
N ALA A 69 -13.29 -11.15 -5.16
CA ALA A 69 -12.66 -12.01 -6.15
C ALA A 69 -11.28 -11.50 -6.62
N GLN A 70 -11.01 -10.20 -6.44
CA GLN A 70 -9.72 -9.56 -6.75
C GLN A 70 -8.83 -9.42 -5.50
N ALA A 71 -9.07 -10.23 -4.45
CA ALA A 71 -8.24 -10.20 -3.23
C ALA A 71 -6.78 -10.59 -3.52
N ASP A 72 -6.55 -11.50 -4.48
CA ASP A 72 -5.20 -11.89 -4.90
C ASP A 72 -4.50 -10.75 -5.65
N ASP A 73 -5.21 -10.07 -6.56
CA ASP A 73 -4.69 -8.89 -7.28
C ASP A 73 -4.34 -7.75 -6.30
N LEU A 74 -5.18 -7.54 -5.28
CA LEU A 74 -4.90 -6.60 -4.20
C LEU A 74 -3.62 -6.98 -3.43
N ASP A 75 -3.45 -8.25 -3.04
CA ASP A 75 -2.24 -8.65 -2.29
C ASP A 75 -0.97 -8.50 -3.15
N GLU A 76 -1.05 -8.72 -4.47
CA GLU A 76 0.05 -8.46 -5.40
C GLU A 76 0.46 -6.98 -5.40
N ASP A 77 -0.50 -6.07 -5.56
CA ASP A 77 -0.25 -4.61 -5.53
C ASP A 77 0.35 -4.16 -4.19
N LEU A 78 -0.20 -4.65 -3.08
CA LEU A 78 0.27 -4.32 -1.74
C LEU A 78 1.69 -4.81 -1.49
N ARG A 79 2.04 -5.99 -2.01
CA ARG A 79 3.40 -6.55 -1.95
C ARG A 79 4.37 -5.76 -2.83
N GLU A 80 3.95 -5.32 -4.02
CA GLU A 80 4.78 -4.50 -4.90
C GLU A 80 5.15 -3.17 -4.22
N ILE A 81 4.15 -2.47 -3.67
CA ILE A 81 4.36 -1.23 -2.94
C ILE A 81 5.28 -1.46 -1.73
N TRP A 82 5.06 -2.53 -0.97
CA TRP A 82 5.91 -2.88 0.16
C TRP A 82 7.36 -3.11 -0.26
N GLY A 83 7.58 -3.88 -1.34
CA GLY A 83 8.91 -4.16 -1.87
C GLY A 83 9.67 -2.89 -2.25
N ALA A 84 8.97 -1.87 -2.76
CA ALA A 84 9.57 -0.59 -3.13
C ALA A 84 9.92 0.29 -1.91
N VAL A 85 9.04 0.37 -0.90
CA VAL A 85 9.20 1.33 0.22
C VAL A 85 9.94 0.75 1.43
N ALA A 86 10.02 -0.57 1.52
CA ALA A 86 10.62 -1.30 2.63
C ALA A 86 11.51 -2.45 2.13
N PRO A 87 12.46 -2.18 1.21
CA PRO A 87 13.27 -3.23 0.62
C PRO A 87 14.07 -3.98 1.69
N GLY A 88 14.02 -5.31 1.65
CA GLY A 88 14.68 -6.19 2.62
C GLY A 88 13.94 -6.39 3.95
N ARG A 89 12.77 -5.78 4.15
CA ARG A 89 11.88 -6.09 5.29
C ARG A 89 10.86 -7.14 4.86
N ALA A 90 10.61 -8.13 5.71
CA ALA A 90 9.54 -9.11 5.49
C ALA A 90 8.17 -8.43 5.33
N TYR A 91 7.32 -8.98 4.48
CA TYR A 91 5.97 -8.46 4.27
C TYR A 91 5.16 -8.51 5.58
N PRO A 92 4.43 -7.44 5.96
CA PRO A 92 3.83 -7.34 7.30
C PRO A 92 2.81 -8.42 7.65
N LEU A 93 2.17 -9.02 6.65
CA LEU A 93 1.19 -10.11 6.82
C LEU A 93 1.85 -11.51 6.84
N ASP A 94 3.05 -11.65 6.29
CA ASP A 94 3.80 -12.92 6.31
C ASP A 94 4.59 -13.11 7.62
N ALA A 95 4.88 -12.01 8.33
CA ALA A 95 5.58 -12.08 9.61
C ALA A 95 4.67 -12.73 10.66
N PRO A 96 5.11 -13.81 11.34
CA PRO A 96 4.34 -14.40 12.44
C PRO A 96 4.09 -13.31 13.48
N GLY A 97 2.82 -13.07 13.79
CA GLY A 97 2.40 -12.05 14.77
C GLY A 97 3.22 -12.20 16.05
N GLY A 98 3.99 -11.16 16.37
CA GLY A 98 4.75 -11.06 17.63
C GLY A 98 3.84 -10.76 18.80
#